data_AF-A0A1G7SP72-F1
#
_entry.id   AF-A0A1G7SP72-F1
#
_cell.length_a   1.000
_cell.length_b   1.000
_cell.length_c   1.000
_cell.angle_alpha   90.00
_cell.angle_beta   90.00
_cell.angle_gamma   90.00
#
_symmetry.space_group_name_H-M   'P 1'
#
loop_
_entity.id
_entity.type
_entity.pdbx_description
1 polymer ?
#
loop_
_entity_poly.entity_id
_entity_poly.type
_entity_poly.pdbx_seq_one_letter_code
_entity_poly.pdbx_strand_id
1 'polypeptide(L)'
;MTFSFSAEWLKTKNSLFRTTLYSSPILFNLLIFGYIFFTHQRVSESSFYSNYFSILNFLLPFTVSFIVALMNNCEREAGNFKNIFGLNHHYYFLLSQKFIFSYLVISFVFLFNSFLTIMLLKFTFNVSSIVFYSHFFYGFALTWISFITSYIIYFFLSIICSLITTLFIGLISSLLTAIVGLTALGNGIWILFPFTWGIRFITISINNKSLVDFFYEHTNFSYVLLVSPIICFLVFIIICVSLFRK
;
A
#
# COMPACT_ATOMS: atom_id res chain seq x y z
N MET A 1 -24.30 -13.22 14.14
CA MET A 1 -23.11 -13.79 13.46
C MET A 1 -21.87 -13.24 14.13
N THR A 2 -21.08 -14.08 14.79
CA THR A 2 -19.75 -13.68 15.29
C THR A 2 -18.80 -13.64 14.10
N PHE A 3 -18.20 -12.48 13.86
CA PHE A 3 -17.15 -12.35 12.86
C PHE A 3 -15.91 -13.10 13.36
N SER A 4 -15.45 -14.07 12.58
CA SER A 4 -14.24 -14.84 12.88
C SER A 4 -13.25 -14.67 11.75
N PHE A 5 -12.01 -14.26 12.06
CA PHE A 5 -10.94 -14.15 11.07
C PHE A 5 -10.70 -15.46 10.31
N SER A 6 -10.92 -16.61 10.96
CA SER A 6 -10.82 -17.92 10.31
C SER A 6 -11.89 -18.11 9.22
N ALA A 7 -13.09 -17.58 9.45
CA ALA A 7 -14.18 -17.65 8.48
C ALA A 7 -13.90 -16.77 7.26
N GLU A 8 -13.33 -15.57 7.46
CA GLU A 8 -12.89 -14.72 6.34
C GLU A 8 -11.76 -15.35 5.53
N TRP A 9 -10.78 -15.96 6.20
CA TRP A 9 -9.69 -16.67 5.52
C TRP A 9 -10.16 -17.92 4.75
N LEU A 10 -11.21 -18.59 5.22
CA LEU A 10 -11.81 -19.73 4.53
C LEU A 10 -12.56 -19.29 3.28
N LYS A 11 -13.25 -18.14 3.31
CA LYS A 11 -13.94 -17.56 2.13
C LYS A 11 -12.98 -17.30 0.97
N THR A 12 -11.72 -16.97 1.25
CA THR A 12 -10.73 -16.68 0.19
C THR A 12 -10.07 -17.93 -0.40
N LYS A 13 -10.34 -19.14 0.13
CA LYS A 13 -9.66 -20.40 -0.24
C LYS A 13 -9.73 -20.74 -1.73
N ASN A 14 -10.86 -20.45 -2.38
CA ASN A 14 -11.09 -20.82 -3.78
C ASN A 14 -10.99 -19.65 -4.77
N SER A 15 -10.51 -18.48 -4.31
CA SER A 15 -10.40 -17.27 -5.16
C SER A 15 -8.97 -17.02 -5.60
N LEU A 16 -8.80 -16.27 -6.71
CA LEU A 16 -7.49 -15.77 -7.20
C LEU A 16 -6.74 -14.90 -6.18
N PHE A 17 -7.37 -14.59 -5.05
CA PHE A 17 -6.78 -13.86 -3.94
C PHE A 17 -5.51 -14.53 -3.40
N ARG A 18 -5.53 -15.84 -3.12
CA ARG A 18 -4.36 -16.50 -2.51
C ARG A 18 -3.18 -16.54 -3.47
N THR A 19 -3.42 -16.84 -4.74
CA THR A 19 -2.36 -16.87 -5.75
C THR A 19 -1.75 -15.49 -5.95
N THR A 20 -2.54 -14.42 -5.93
CA THR A 20 -2.06 -13.04 -6.12
C THR A 20 -1.28 -12.52 -4.91
N LEU A 21 -1.68 -12.89 -3.69
CA LEU A 21 -0.93 -12.56 -2.46
C LEU A 21 0.47 -13.19 -2.46
N TYR A 22 0.61 -14.46 -2.82
CA TYR A 22 1.92 -15.13 -2.81
C TYR A 22 2.77 -14.76 -4.03
N SER A 23 2.17 -14.65 -5.21
CA SER A 23 2.90 -14.37 -6.45
C SER A 23 3.45 -12.94 -6.50
N SER A 24 2.73 -11.95 -5.99
CA SER A 24 3.15 -10.53 -6.09
C SER A 24 4.52 -10.22 -5.49
N PRO A 25 4.85 -10.58 -4.23
CA PRO A 25 6.16 -10.30 -3.65
C PRO A 25 7.27 -11.12 -4.33
N ILE A 26 6.97 -12.34 -4.75
CA ILE A 26 7.95 -13.23 -5.41
C ILE A 26 8.30 -12.68 -6.80
N LEU A 27 7.29 -12.36 -7.62
CA LEU A 27 7.48 -11.81 -8.95
C LEU A 27 8.22 -10.47 -8.91
N PHE A 28 7.84 -9.59 -7.98
CA PHE A 28 8.49 -8.29 -7.83
C PHE A 28 10.00 -8.41 -7.57
N ASN A 29 10.37 -9.28 -6.62
CA ASN A 29 11.78 -9.52 -6.31
C ASN A 29 12.51 -10.23 -7.45
N LEU A 30 11.90 -11.25 -8.05
CA LEU A 30 12.51 -12.01 -9.13
C LEU A 30 12.82 -11.09 -10.32
N LEU A 31 11.93 -10.17 -10.67
CA LEU A 31 12.16 -9.22 -11.76
C LEU A 31 13.34 -8.28 -11.48
N ILE A 32 13.42 -7.71 -10.27
CA ILE A 32 14.48 -6.75 -9.92
C ILE A 32 15.85 -7.43 -9.84
N PHE A 33 15.95 -8.51 -9.06
CA PHE A 33 17.22 -9.21 -8.88
C PHE A 33 17.62 -9.99 -10.13
N GLY A 34 16.65 -10.55 -10.86
CA GLY A 34 16.88 -11.18 -12.16
C GLY A 34 17.46 -10.18 -13.16
N TYR A 35 16.89 -8.98 -13.25
CA TYR A 35 17.42 -7.92 -14.12
C TYR A 35 18.89 -7.58 -13.82
N ILE A 36 19.24 -7.43 -12.54
CA ILE A 36 20.61 -7.12 -12.11
C ILE A 36 21.56 -8.27 -12.44
N PHE A 37 21.13 -9.51 -12.22
CA PHE A 37 21.92 -10.69 -12.54
C PHE A 37 22.21 -10.80 -14.04
N PHE A 38 21.19 -10.59 -14.89
CA PHE A 38 21.35 -10.67 -16.35
C PHE A 38 22.16 -9.52 -16.95
N THR A 39 22.07 -8.32 -16.40
CA THR A 39 22.75 -7.14 -16.96
C THR A 39 24.21 -7.01 -16.52
N HIS A 40 24.67 -7.79 -15.54
CA HIS A 40 26.02 -7.71 -14.94
C HIS A 40 26.45 -6.28 -14.57
N GLN A 41 25.49 -5.37 -14.37
CA GLN A 41 25.78 -3.98 -14.08
C GLN A 41 26.23 -3.84 -12.62
N ARG A 42 27.37 -3.19 -12.41
CA ARG A 42 27.81 -2.75 -11.09
C ARG A 42 26.99 -1.53 -10.67
N VAL A 43 25.83 -1.79 -10.10
CA VAL A 43 24.94 -0.75 -9.54
C VAL A 43 25.51 -0.32 -8.17
N SER A 44 25.64 0.98 -7.95
CA SER A 44 26.04 1.51 -6.63
C SER A 44 24.93 1.30 -5.60
N GLU A 45 25.29 1.11 -4.34
CA GLU A 45 24.34 0.87 -3.24
C GLU A 45 23.24 1.94 -3.15
N SER A 46 23.60 3.21 -3.32
CA SER A 46 22.66 4.34 -3.27
C SER A 46 21.69 4.38 -4.46
N SER A 47 22.18 4.07 -5.66
CA SER A 47 21.33 4.02 -6.86
C SER A 47 20.38 2.83 -6.82
N PHE A 48 20.84 1.68 -6.29
CA PHE A 48 19.98 0.53 -6.06
C PHE A 48 18.85 0.86 -5.08
N TYR A 49 19.16 1.46 -3.93
CA TYR A 49 18.16 1.89 -2.93
C TYR A 49 17.10 2.80 -3.56
N SER A 50 17.53 3.88 -4.24
CA SER A 50 16.63 4.84 -4.88
C SER A 50 15.72 4.19 -5.91
N ASN A 51 16.29 3.37 -6.81
CA ASN A 51 15.54 2.73 -7.89
C ASN A 51 14.56 1.67 -7.36
N TYR A 52 15.00 0.86 -6.39
CA TYR A 52 14.17 -0.16 -5.76
C TYR A 52 12.91 0.46 -5.14
N PHE A 53 13.09 1.48 -4.30
CA PHE A 53 11.97 2.13 -3.64
C PHE A 53 11.10 2.93 -4.61
N SER A 54 11.67 3.46 -5.70
CA SER A 54 10.91 4.13 -6.76
C SER A 54 9.93 3.17 -7.44
N ILE A 55 10.40 2.00 -7.85
CA ILE A 55 9.58 0.97 -8.50
C ILE A 55 8.54 0.42 -7.49
N LEU A 56 8.94 0.20 -6.24
CA LEU A 56 8.05 -0.28 -5.18
C LEU A 56 6.89 0.69 -4.95
N ASN A 57 7.15 1.99 -4.75
CA ASN A 57 6.10 2.99 -4.53
C ASN A 57 5.24 3.21 -5.77
N PHE A 58 5.80 3.04 -6.97
CA PHE A 58 5.02 3.08 -8.21
C PHE A 58 4.00 1.93 -8.29
N LEU A 59 4.40 0.70 -7.96
CA LEU A 59 3.53 -0.48 -8.06
C LEU A 59 2.54 -0.61 -6.89
N LEU A 60 2.86 -0.06 -5.72
CA LEU A 60 2.09 -0.22 -4.48
C LEU A 60 0.61 0.17 -4.59
N PRO A 61 0.24 1.35 -5.16
CA PRO A 61 -1.15 1.75 -5.32
C PRO A 61 -1.97 0.74 -6.14
N PHE A 62 -1.36 0.21 -7.21
CA PHE A 62 -2.01 -0.77 -8.07
C PHE A 62 -2.22 -2.11 -7.35
N THR A 63 -1.17 -2.68 -6.75
CA THR A 63 -1.26 -4.00 -6.09
C THR A 63 -2.25 -3.99 -4.93
N VAL A 64 -2.25 -2.93 -4.12
CA VAL A 64 -3.18 -2.80 -3.00
C VAL A 64 -4.61 -2.63 -3.49
N SER A 65 -4.85 -1.74 -4.46
CA SER A 65 -6.17 -1.58 -5.05
C SER A 65 -6.73 -2.92 -5.57
N PHE A 66 -5.85 -3.74 -6.17
CA PHE A 66 -6.20 -5.03 -6.73
C PHE A 66 -6.55 -6.06 -5.65
N ILE A 67 -5.72 -6.18 -4.61
CA ILE A 67 -5.98 -7.07 -3.46
C ILE A 67 -7.29 -6.69 -2.77
N VAL A 68 -7.48 -5.40 -2.51
CA VAL A 68 -8.67 -4.86 -1.83
C VAL A 68 -9.94 -5.06 -2.68
N ALA A 69 -9.85 -4.83 -3.99
CA ALA A 69 -10.95 -5.07 -4.92
C ALA A 69 -11.37 -6.55 -4.94
N LEU A 70 -10.42 -7.48 -4.97
CA LEU A 70 -10.71 -8.91 -4.92
C LEU A 70 -11.40 -9.32 -3.60
N MET A 71 -10.89 -8.87 -2.46
CA MET A 71 -11.51 -9.17 -1.15
C MET A 71 -12.95 -8.70 -1.06
N ASN A 72 -13.21 -7.48 -1.55
CA ASN A 72 -14.53 -6.89 -1.49
C ASN A 72 -15.47 -7.44 -2.57
N ASN A 73 -14.95 -7.95 -3.69
CA ASN A 73 -15.77 -8.59 -4.72
C ASN A 73 -16.39 -9.91 -4.25
N CYS A 74 -15.67 -10.74 -3.50
CA CYS A 74 -16.23 -11.98 -2.94
C CYS A 74 -17.47 -11.71 -2.05
N GLU A 75 -17.46 -10.60 -1.31
CA GLU A 75 -18.58 -10.19 -0.46
C GLU A 75 -19.70 -9.48 -1.27
N ARG A 76 -19.35 -8.89 -2.41
CA ARG A 76 -20.33 -8.36 -3.36
C ARG A 76 -21.09 -9.47 -4.07
N GLU A 77 -20.41 -10.53 -4.50
CA GLU A 77 -21.04 -11.68 -5.17
C GLU A 77 -21.91 -12.51 -4.21
N ALA A 78 -21.53 -12.61 -2.93
CA ALA A 78 -22.26 -13.36 -1.91
C ALA A 78 -23.59 -12.70 -1.45
N GLY A 79 -23.96 -11.53 -2.00
CA GLY A 79 -25.23 -10.86 -1.67
C GLY A 79 -25.14 -9.34 -1.56
N ASN A 80 -24.23 -8.69 -2.30
CA ASN A 80 -24.02 -7.24 -2.36
C ASN A 80 -23.93 -6.59 -0.97
N PHE A 81 -23.08 -7.12 -0.10
CA PHE A 81 -22.87 -6.64 1.27
C PHE A 81 -24.13 -6.66 2.18
N LYS A 82 -25.23 -7.29 1.78
CA LYS A 82 -26.45 -7.42 2.62
C LYS A 82 -26.18 -8.10 3.96
N ASN A 83 -25.20 -8.99 4.04
CA ASN A 83 -24.83 -9.65 5.28
C ASN A 83 -24.11 -8.71 6.28
N ILE A 84 -23.52 -7.62 5.79
CA ILE A 84 -22.80 -6.62 6.58
C ILE A 84 -23.73 -5.46 6.95
N PHE A 85 -24.48 -4.93 5.98
CA PHE A 85 -25.33 -3.74 6.17
C PHE A 85 -26.82 -4.03 6.41
N GLY A 86 -27.34 -5.19 5.98
CA GLY A 86 -28.78 -5.44 5.91
C GLY A 86 -29.43 -6.05 7.16
N LEU A 87 -28.67 -6.74 8.02
CA LEU A 87 -29.25 -7.56 9.10
C LEU A 87 -28.82 -7.15 10.53
N ASN A 88 -27.79 -6.32 10.68
CA ASN A 88 -27.16 -6.09 11.98
C ASN A 88 -27.13 -4.62 12.39
N HIS A 89 -27.56 -4.33 13.62
CA HIS A 89 -27.40 -3.01 14.25
C HIS A 89 -25.92 -2.61 14.45
N HIS A 90 -25.01 -3.60 14.44
CA HIS A 90 -23.56 -3.44 14.62
C HIS A 90 -22.76 -3.47 13.30
N TYR A 91 -23.27 -2.89 12.22
CA TYR A 91 -22.57 -2.85 10.92
C TYR A 91 -21.19 -2.15 11.00
N TYR A 92 -21.03 -1.14 11.86
CA TYR A 92 -19.74 -0.48 12.09
C TYR A 92 -18.67 -1.45 12.60
N PHE A 93 -19.04 -2.35 13.50
CA PHE A 93 -18.14 -3.34 14.06
C PHE A 93 -17.66 -4.32 12.98
N LEU A 94 -18.59 -4.88 12.21
CA LEU A 94 -18.26 -5.82 11.12
C LEU A 94 -17.40 -5.16 10.03
N LEU A 95 -17.70 -3.92 9.65
CA LEU A 95 -16.91 -3.17 8.69
C LEU A 95 -15.50 -2.90 9.21
N SER A 96 -15.37 -2.51 10.48
CA SER A 96 -14.07 -2.26 11.11
C SER A 96 -13.21 -3.52 11.19
N GLN A 97 -13.80 -4.67 11.49
CA GLN A 97 -13.07 -5.94 11.53
C GLN A 97 -12.59 -6.35 10.14
N LYS A 98 -13.40 -6.13 9.10
CA LYS A 98 -13.01 -6.38 7.70
C LYS A 98 -11.90 -5.44 7.23
N PHE A 99 -11.97 -4.18 7.62
CA PHE A 99 -10.90 -3.21 7.38
C PHE A 99 -9.60 -3.69 8.04
N ILE A 100 -9.64 -4.04 9.33
CA ILE A 100 -8.48 -4.54 10.07
C ILE A 100 -7.92 -5.82 9.42
N PHE A 101 -8.79 -6.75 9.03
CA PHE A 101 -8.36 -7.99 8.37
C PHE A 101 -7.66 -7.72 7.04
N SER A 102 -8.27 -6.93 6.15
CA SER A 102 -7.66 -6.61 4.85
C SER A 102 -6.37 -5.81 5.00
N TYR A 103 -6.29 -4.92 5.99
CA TYR A 103 -5.06 -4.22 6.32
C TYR A 103 -3.97 -5.19 6.78
N LEU A 104 -4.26 -6.08 7.73
CA LEU A 104 -3.31 -7.09 8.23
C LEU A 104 -2.79 -7.99 7.11
N VAL A 105 -3.64 -8.41 6.18
CA VAL A 105 -3.22 -9.25 5.04
C VAL A 105 -2.23 -8.50 4.16
N ILE A 106 -2.50 -7.24 3.83
CA ILE A 106 -1.61 -6.40 3.02
C ILE A 106 -0.29 -6.12 3.77
N SER A 107 -0.36 -5.85 5.07
CA SER A 107 0.82 -5.71 5.94
C SER A 107 1.69 -6.94 5.90
N PHE A 108 1.08 -8.13 5.95
CA PHE A 108 1.82 -9.38 5.92
C PHE A 108 2.51 -9.59 4.56
N VAL A 109 1.85 -9.30 3.44
CA VAL A 109 2.47 -9.33 2.11
C VAL A 109 3.62 -8.34 2.00
N PHE A 110 3.43 -7.13 2.50
CA PHE A 110 4.46 -6.10 2.48
C PHE A 110 5.69 -6.48 3.33
N LEU A 111 5.45 -7.01 4.55
CA LEU A 111 6.50 -7.54 5.41
C LEU A 111 7.23 -8.72 4.76
N PHE A 112 6.49 -9.65 4.16
CA PHE A 112 7.08 -10.77 3.43
C PHE A 112 7.94 -10.31 2.26
N ASN A 113 7.47 -9.32 1.48
CA ASN A 113 8.26 -8.67 0.44
C ASN A 113 9.55 -8.08 1.02
N SER A 114 9.46 -7.28 2.09
CA SER A 114 10.63 -6.67 2.73
C SER A 114 11.66 -7.70 3.19
N PHE A 115 11.22 -8.80 3.81
CA PHE A 115 12.10 -9.86 4.27
C PHE A 115 12.80 -10.57 3.11
N LEU A 116 12.05 -10.89 2.05
CA LEU A 116 12.56 -11.52 0.84
C LEU A 116 13.65 -10.64 0.19
N THR A 117 13.42 -9.32 0.13
CA THR A 117 14.37 -8.38 -0.45
C THR A 117 15.67 -8.31 0.33
N ILE A 118 15.59 -8.28 1.67
CA ILE A 118 16.77 -8.24 2.55
C ILE A 118 17.56 -9.53 2.42
N MET A 119 16.87 -10.67 2.33
CA MET A 119 17.49 -11.97 2.11
C MET A 119 18.24 -12.00 0.77
N LEU A 120 17.61 -11.57 -0.33
CA LEU A 120 18.25 -11.51 -1.65
C LEU A 120 19.40 -10.49 -1.72
N LEU A 121 19.28 -9.34 -1.06
CA LEU A 121 20.37 -8.36 -0.93
C LEU A 121 21.62 -8.98 -0.32
N LYS A 122 21.45 -9.78 0.74
CA LYS A 122 22.54 -10.50 1.40
C LYS A 122 23.26 -11.47 0.44
N PHE A 123 22.51 -12.18 -0.41
CA PHE A 123 23.09 -13.09 -1.40
C PHE A 123 23.79 -12.37 -2.55
N THR A 124 23.25 -11.24 -3.01
CA THR A 124 23.68 -10.61 -4.27
C THR A 124 24.87 -9.70 -4.09
N PHE A 125 24.87 -8.88 -3.04
CA PHE A 125 25.90 -7.87 -2.84
C PHE A 125 26.97 -8.30 -1.82
N ASN A 126 26.71 -9.33 -1.01
CA ASN A 126 27.59 -9.79 0.07
C ASN A 126 28.10 -8.63 0.97
N VAL A 127 27.33 -7.54 1.04
CA VAL A 127 27.68 -6.34 1.80
C VAL A 127 27.34 -6.59 3.26
N SER A 128 28.38 -6.53 4.10
CA SER A 128 28.35 -6.75 5.55
C SER A 128 28.16 -5.45 6.35
N SER A 129 27.70 -4.37 5.72
CA SER A 129 27.48 -3.11 6.43
C SER A 129 26.12 -3.13 7.13
N ILE A 130 26.11 -3.15 8.47
CA ILE A 130 24.90 -3.03 9.29
C ILE A 130 24.07 -1.79 8.91
N VAL A 131 24.75 -0.74 8.46
CA VAL A 131 24.20 0.57 8.07
C VAL A 131 23.33 0.47 6.80
N PHE A 132 23.70 -0.38 5.85
CA PHE A 132 22.91 -0.55 4.62
C PHE A 132 21.56 -1.22 4.91
N TYR A 133 21.56 -2.27 5.74
CA TYR A 133 20.33 -2.95 6.14
C TYR A 133 19.40 -2.04 6.96
N SER A 134 19.96 -1.25 7.89
CA SER A 134 19.15 -0.32 8.68
C SER A 134 18.51 0.76 7.81
N HIS A 135 19.21 1.23 6.77
CA HIS A 135 18.65 2.19 5.81
C HIS A 135 17.50 1.61 4.99
N PHE A 136 17.58 0.33 4.59
CA PHE A 136 16.48 -0.38 3.94
C PHE A 136 15.25 -0.55 4.85
N PHE A 137 15.45 -0.96 6.11
CA PHE A 137 14.36 -1.04 7.08
C PHE A 137 13.67 0.30 7.29
N TYR A 138 14.45 1.39 7.36
CA TYR A 138 13.91 2.73 7.47
C TYR A 138 13.06 3.12 6.25
N GLY A 139 13.52 2.80 5.04
CA GLY A 139 12.74 3.01 3.80
C GLY A 139 11.42 2.22 3.80
N PHE A 140 11.44 0.96 4.23
CA PHE A 140 10.22 0.16 4.36
C PHE A 140 9.24 0.74 5.38
N ALA A 141 9.72 1.23 6.53
CA ALA A 141 8.86 1.87 7.51
C ALA A 141 8.21 3.15 6.97
N LEU A 142 8.98 4.00 6.27
CA LEU A 142 8.47 5.23 5.66
C LEU A 142 7.40 4.97 4.61
N THR A 143 7.66 4.04 3.69
CA THR A 143 6.69 3.66 2.66
C THR A 143 5.41 3.11 3.28
N TRP A 144 5.53 2.28 4.32
CA TRP A 144 4.39 1.73 5.03
C TRP A 144 3.51 2.80 5.68
N ILE A 145 4.12 3.72 6.42
CA ILE A 145 3.42 4.83 7.09
C ILE A 145 2.71 5.73 6.07
N SER A 146 3.39 6.04 4.97
CA SER A 146 2.84 6.90 3.90
C SER A 146 1.61 6.29 3.25
N PHE A 147 1.57 4.97 3.17
CA PHE A 147 0.55 4.27 2.41
C PHE A 147 -0.77 4.11 3.15
N ILE A 148 -0.80 4.32 4.48
CA ILE A 148 -1.99 4.10 5.30
C ILE A 148 -3.20 4.94 4.82
N THR A 149 -2.98 6.20 4.45
CA THR A 149 -4.03 7.10 3.96
C THR A 149 -4.58 6.64 2.61
N SER A 150 -3.71 6.19 1.71
CA SER A 150 -4.11 5.68 0.40
C SER A 150 -4.91 4.38 0.50
N TYR A 151 -4.50 3.50 1.41
CA TYR A 151 -5.20 2.26 1.68
C TYR A 151 -6.66 2.49 2.12
N ILE A 152 -6.89 3.47 3.01
CA ILE A 152 -8.24 3.84 3.46
C ILE A 152 -9.12 4.19 2.26
N ILE A 153 -8.61 5.03 1.36
CA ILE A 153 -9.34 5.45 0.15
C ILE A 153 -9.69 4.25 -0.73
N TYR A 154 -8.73 3.37 -1.01
CA TYR A 154 -8.98 2.18 -1.84
C TYR A 154 -9.97 1.19 -1.20
N PHE A 155 -9.93 1.02 0.11
CA PHE A 155 -10.87 0.18 0.83
C PHE A 155 -12.30 0.65 0.62
N PHE A 156 -12.59 1.92 0.87
CA PHE A 156 -13.94 2.45 0.70
C PHE A 156 -14.37 2.51 -0.76
N LEU A 157 -13.46 2.88 -1.66
CA LEU A 157 -13.73 2.87 -3.09
C LEU A 157 -14.15 1.48 -3.58
N SER A 158 -13.54 0.42 -3.07
CA SER A 158 -13.90 -0.96 -3.44
C SER A 158 -15.25 -1.44 -2.90
N ILE A 159 -15.78 -0.81 -1.85
CA ILE A 159 -17.13 -1.07 -1.35
C ILE A 159 -18.17 -0.36 -2.22
N ILE A 160 -17.86 0.85 -2.71
CA ILE A 160 -18.78 1.67 -3.51
C ILE A 160 -18.79 1.25 -4.98
N CYS A 161 -17.61 1.03 -5.56
CA CYS A 161 -17.42 0.79 -6.99
C CYS A 161 -17.22 -0.69 -7.32
N SER A 162 -17.49 -1.05 -8.58
CA SER A 162 -17.24 -2.40 -9.10
C SER A 162 -15.75 -2.78 -9.02
N LEU A 163 -15.44 -4.08 -9.09
CA LEU A 163 -14.07 -4.59 -9.12
C LEU A 163 -13.26 -3.90 -10.22
N ILE A 164 -13.78 -3.84 -11.44
CA ILE A 164 -13.05 -3.29 -12.59
C ILE A 164 -12.74 -1.81 -12.40
N THR A 165 -13.70 -1.04 -11.87
CA THR A 165 -13.53 0.40 -11.63
C THR A 165 -12.42 0.66 -10.61
N THR A 166 -12.35 -0.11 -9.53
CA THR A 166 -11.32 0.07 -8.51
C THR A 166 -9.94 -0.32 -8.99
N LEU A 167 -9.85 -1.34 -9.86
CA LEU A 167 -8.59 -1.67 -10.55
C LEU A 167 -8.09 -0.52 -11.43
N PHE A 168 -8.97 0.07 -12.25
CA PHE A 168 -8.59 1.20 -13.10
C PHE A 168 -8.15 2.41 -12.29
N ILE A 169 -8.81 2.69 -11.16
CA ILE A 169 -8.41 3.80 -10.29
C ILE A 169 -7.03 3.54 -9.68
N GLY A 170 -6.73 2.30 -9.27
CA GLY A 170 -5.39 1.93 -8.83
C GLY A 170 -4.32 2.07 -9.90
N LEU A 171 -4.62 1.68 -11.15
CA LEU A 171 -3.74 1.88 -12.30
C LEU A 171 -3.49 3.36 -12.60
N ILE A 172 -4.53 4.19 -12.54
CA ILE A 172 -4.38 5.64 -12.74
C ILE A 172 -3.53 6.21 -11.60
N SER A 173 -3.75 5.79 -10.36
CA SER A 173 -2.94 6.25 -9.22
C SER A 173 -1.47 5.82 -9.31
N SER A 174 -1.16 4.61 -9.78
CA SER A 174 0.25 4.20 -9.98
C SER A 174 0.92 5.06 -11.05
N LEU A 175 0.27 5.28 -12.18
CA LEU A 175 0.76 6.17 -13.23
C LEU A 175 0.95 7.61 -12.72
N LEU A 176 -0.03 8.13 -11.96
CA LEU A 176 0.09 9.45 -11.35
C LEU A 176 1.23 9.51 -10.33
N THR A 177 1.50 8.41 -9.63
CA THR A 177 2.65 8.29 -8.71
C THR A 177 3.97 8.38 -9.46
N ALA A 178 4.09 7.77 -10.64
CA ALA A 178 5.28 7.93 -11.47
C ALA A 178 5.46 9.39 -11.91
N ILE A 179 4.40 10.02 -12.41
CA ILE A 179 4.49 11.39 -12.94
C ILE A 179 4.72 12.39 -11.80
N VAL A 180 3.81 12.45 -10.82
CA VAL A 180 3.84 13.47 -9.75
C VAL A 180 4.89 13.13 -8.69
N GLY A 181 5.13 11.85 -8.44
CA GLY A 181 6.07 11.41 -7.40
C GLY A 181 7.53 11.49 -7.83
N LEU A 182 7.87 11.01 -9.04
CA LEU A 182 9.27 10.94 -9.47
C LEU A 182 9.75 12.17 -10.24
N THR A 183 8.86 12.85 -10.96
CA THR A 183 9.29 13.96 -11.83
C THR A 183 9.21 15.32 -11.14
N ALA A 184 9.98 16.28 -11.66
CA ALA A 184 9.94 17.66 -11.20
C ALA A 184 8.58 18.35 -11.45
N LEU A 185 7.74 17.83 -12.36
CA LEU A 185 6.39 18.37 -12.60
C LEU A 185 5.49 18.27 -11.36
N GLY A 186 5.71 17.27 -10.50
CA GLY A 186 4.88 17.08 -9.31
C GLY A 186 5.30 17.91 -8.10
N ASN A 187 6.32 18.76 -8.23
CA ASN A 187 6.74 19.65 -7.15
C ASN A 187 5.58 20.60 -6.79
N GLY A 188 5.18 20.62 -5.51
CA GLY A 188 4.05 21.39 -4.99
C GLY A 188 2.69 20.65 -4.99
N ILE A 189 2.44 19.77 -5.96
CA ILE A 189 1.14 19.07 -6.10
C ILE A 189 1.11 17.75 -5.32
N TRP A 190 2.27 17.11 -5.12
CA TRP A 190 2.41 15.82 -4.44
C TRP A 190 1.76 15.77 -3.05
N ILE A 191 1.68 16.90 -2.36
CA ILE A 191 1.06 17.02 -1.03
C ILE A 191 -0.41 16.60 -1.05
N LEU A 192 -1.14 16.88 -2.14
CA LEU A 192 -2.56 16.59 -2.27
C LEU A 192 -2.86 15.10 -2.46
N PHE A 193 -1.90 14.34 -2.99
CA PHE A 193 -2.11 12.96 -3.40
C PHE A 193 -1.40 11.99 -2.46
N PRO A 194 -2.13 11.30 -1.55
CA PRO A 194 -1.53 10.48 -0.51
C PRO A 194 -0.71 9.29 -1.05
N PHE A 195 -0.99 8.84 -2.27
CA PHE A 195 -0.24 7.76 -2.91
C PHE A 195 1.17 8.18 -3.33
N THR A 196 1.45 9.48 -3.42
CA THR A 196 2.78 10.01 -3.80
C THR A 196 3.70 10.26 -2.61
N TRP A 197 3.20 10.19 -1.38
CA TRP A 197 3.97 10.58 -0.20
C TRP A 197 5.18 9.67 0.04
N GLY A 198 5.03 8.36 -0.15
CA GLY A 198 6.09 7.40 0.10
C GLY A 198 7.34 7.65 -0.74
N ILE A 199 7.18 7.87 -2.04
CA ILE A 199 8.30 8.11 -2.95
C ILE A 199 9.00 9.44 -2.64
N ARG A 200 8.24 10.48 -2.27
CA ARG A 200 8.81 11.78 -1.91
C ARG A 200 9.60 11.73 -0.60
N PHE A 201 9.12 11.01 0.41
CA PHE A 201 9.89 10.83 1.64
C PHE A 201 11.22 10.13 1.42
N ILE A 202 11.25 9.12 0.55
CA ILE A 202 12.49 8.43 0.20
C ILE A 202 13.44 9.36 -0.54
N THR A 203 12.94 10.18 -1.48
CA THR A 203 13.80 11.16 -2.17
C THR A 203 14.36 12.22 -1.22
N ILE A 204 13.58 12.65 -0.22
CA ILE A 204 14.02 13.61 0.80
C ILE A 204 15.07 12.95 1.71
N SER A 205 14.87 11.70 2.14
CA SER A 205 15.83 10.99 2.99
C SER A 205 17.16 10.73 2.30
N ILE A 206 17.16 10.47 0.98
CA ILE A 206 18.39 10.28 0.19
C ILE A 206 19.19 11.58 0.07
N ASN A 207 18.51 12.73 -0.02
CA ASN A 207 19.16 14.04 -0.15
C ASN A 207 19.76 14.57 1.18
N ASN A 208 19.91 13.70 2.19
CA ASN A 208 20.53 14.00 3.50
C ASN A 208 19.93 15.19 4.26
N LYS A 209 18.72 15.64 3.89
CA LYS A 209 17.91 16.45 4.80
C LYS A 209 17.31 15.49 5.80
N SER A 210 17.61 15.70 7.10
CA SER A 210 16.98 14.86 8.10
C SER A 210 15.47 15.01 7.94
N LEU A 211 14.74 13.88 7.85
CA LEU A 211 13.29 13.94 7.70
C LEU A 211 12.64 14.66 8.87
N VAL A 212 13.29 14.59 10.04
CA VAL A 212 12.91 15.33 11.24
C VAL A 212 13.00 16.83 10.99
N ASP A 213 14.12 17.35 10.47
CA ASP A 213 14.25 18.77 10.12
C ASP A 213 13.23 19.19 9.06
N PHE A 214 12.95 18.33 8.08
CA PHE A 214 11.91 18.59 7.08
C PHE A 214 10.50 18.70 7.70
N PHE A 215 10.15 17.81 8.63
CA PHE A 215 8.86 17.88 9.34
C PHE A 215 8.79 19.04 10.33
N TYR A 216 9.92 19.48 10.90
CA TYR A 216 10.02 20.67 11.73
C TYR A 216 9.92 21.97 10.93
N GLU A 217 10.52 22.05 9.74
CA GLU A 217 10.38 23.21 8.84
C GLU A 217 8.98 23.29 8.23
N HIS A 218 8.35 22.15 7.95
CA HIS A 218 7.00 22.06 7.39
C HIS A 218 6.01 21.44 8.39
N THR A 219 5.84 22.10 9.55
CA THR A 219 4.90 21.69 10.60
C THR A 219 3.47 21.47 10.07
N ASN A 220 2.97 22.34 9.18
CA ASN A 220 1.65 22.18 8.57
C ASN A 220 1.51 20.85 7.79
N PHE A 221 2.60 20.38 7.17
CA PHE A 221 2.60 19.14 6.41
C PHE A 221 2.59 17.90 7.31
N SER A 222 3.27 17.94 8.46
CA SER A 222 3.21 16.83 9.43
C SER A 222 1.81 16.66 10.03
N TYR A 223 1.11 17.77 10.32
CA TYR A 223 -0.30 17.74 10.72
C TYR A 223 -1.21 17.18 9.63
N VAL A 224 -1.01 17.57 8.37
CA VAL A 224 -1.77 17.00 7.23
C VAL A 224 -1.56 15.50 7.12
N LEU A 225 -0.33 15.01 7.32
CA LEU A 225 -0.04 13.58 7.27
C LEU A 225 -0.77 12.78 8.35
N LEU A 226 -0.81 13.30 9.58
CA LEU A 226 -1.40 12.63 10.74
C LEU A 226 -2.93 12.72 10.75
N VAL A 227 -3.49 13.85 10.34
CA VAL A 227 -4.93 14.14 10.45
C VAL A 227 -5.70 13.61 9.22
N SER A 228 -5.09 13.60 8.04
CA SER A 228 -5.74 13.14 6.80
C SER A 228 -6.29 11.70 6.84
N PRO A 229 -5.61 10.68 7.39
CA PRO A 229 -6.17 9.32 7.42
C PRO A 229 -7.41 9.25 8.32
N ILE A 230 -7.42 9.99 9.43
CA ILE A 230 -8.52 10.01 10.41
C ILE A 230 -9.76 10.66 9.79
N ILE A 231 -9.58 11.83 9.15
CA ILE A 231 -10.68 12.53 8.47
C ILE A 231 -11.22 11.68 7.32
N CYS A 232 -10.34 11.12 6.47
CA CYS A 232 -10.78 10.26 5.36
C CYS A 232 -11.59 9.08 5.87
N PHE A 233 -11.12 8.39 6.92
CA PHE A 233 -11.82 7.24 7.48
C PHE A 233 -13.23 7.58 7.96
N LEU A 234 -13.39 8.70 8.70
CA LEU A 234 -14.69 9.14 9.19
C LEU A 234 -15.65 9.53 8.06
N VAL A 235 -15.18 10.32 7.09
CA VAL A 235 -16.00 10.78 5.95
C VAL A 235 -16.48 9.59 5.11
N PHE A 236 -15.59 8.65 4.80
CA PHE A 236 -15.97 7.51 3.97
C PHE A 236 -16.91 6.52 4.69
N ILE A 237 -16.80 6.38 6.00
CA ILE A 237 -17.78 5.62 6.79
C ILE A 237 -19.18 6.23 6.61
N ILE A 238 -19.31 7.55 6.78
CA ILE A 238 -20.60 8.24 6.66
C ILE A 238 -21.19 8.05 5.26
N ILE A 239 -20.36 8.17 4.22
CA ILE A 239 -20.77 7.95 2.82
C ILE A 239 -21.28 6.53 2.61
N CYS A 240 -20.54 5.51 3.05
CA CYS A 240 -20.98 4.12 2.92
C CYS A 240 -22.30 3.85 3.64
N VAL A 241 -22.48 4.39 4.85
CA VAL A 241 -23.75 4.24 5.59
C VAL A 241 -24.90 4.89 4.84
N SER A 242 -24.70 6.07 4.25
CA SER A 242 -25.74 6.78 3.50
C SER A 242 -26.17 6.04 2.22
N LEU A 243 -25.26 5.30 1.58
CA LEU A 243 -25.52 4.59 0.33
C LEU A 243 -26.25 3.26 0.54
N PHE A 244 -25.91 2.51 1.59
CA PHE A 244 -26.46 1.18 1.84
C PHE A 244 -27.71 1.16 2.73
N ARG A 245 -28.11 2.31 3.30
CA ARG A 245 -29.33 2.46 4.12
C ARG A 245 -30.54 3.02 3.35
N LYS A 246 -30.41 3.17 2.02
CA LYS A 246 -31.54 3.43 1.10
C LYS A 246 -32.11 2.10 0.61
#